data_AF-A0A3E0VNY0-F1
#
_entry.id   AF-A0A3E0VNY0-F1
#
_cell.length_a   1.000
_cell.length_b   1.000
_cell.length_c   1.000
_cell.angle_alpha   90.00
_cell.angle_beta   90.00
_cell.angle_gamma   90.00
#
_symmetry.space_group_name_H-M   'P 1'
#
loop_
_entity.id
_entity.type
_entity.pdbx_description
1 polymer ?
#
loop_
_entity_poly.entity_id
_entity_poly.type
_entity_poly.pdbx_seq_one_letter_code
_entity_poly.pdbx_strand_id
1 'polypeptide(L)'
;MFRSMSLVAASVEFVITTPGFLPAAATRSAVPAMVSTQWLCDHLGSDTMVILDARGFGLPDDLSEARCTRIPGALFADRISVDAAAFHRMAEHLGITSGATVVVYDRASDTTPGAASPAQRLQETFAIFGYERVSVLVGGFPKWNAEDRPVEAAADSAAA
;
A
#
# COMPACT_ATOMS: atom_id res chain seq x y z
N MET A 1 -43.94 8.14 -53.82
CA MET A 1 -43.43 7.68 -55.12
C MET A 1 -41.90 7.68 -55.05
N PHE A 2 -41.30 6.57 -55.43
CA PHE A 2 -39.93 6.06 -55.19
C PHE A 2 -38.72 6.99 -55.42
N ARG A 3 -37.69 6.84 -54.57
CA ARG A 3 -36.32 6.34 -54.89
C ARG A 3 -35.46 6.45 -53.60
N SER A 4 -35.07 5.38 -52.91
CA SER A 4 -34.06 4.35 -53.26
C SER A 4 -32.76 4.95 -53.78
N MET A 5 -31.75 5.04 -52.89
CA MET A 5 -30.33 5.12 -53.25
C MET A 5 -29.54 4.27 -52.25
N SER A 6 -28.94 3.20 -52.78
CA SER A 6 -28.06 2.23 -52.10
C SER A 6 -26.61 2.72 -52.01
N LEU A 7 -25.92 2.17 -50.99
CA LEU A 7 -24.48 1.86 -50.83
C LEU A 7 -23.47 3.02 -50.98
N VAL A 8 -22.44 3.14 -50.15
CA VAL A 8 -21.33 2.19 -50.00
C VAL A 8 -20.80 2.21 -48.55
N ALA A 9 -20.81 1.07 -47.86
CA ALA A 9 -20.03 0.88 -46.64
C ALA A 9 -18.63 0.40 -47.04
N ALA A 10 -17.61 1.21 -46.80
CA ALA A 10 -16.22 0.82 -46.99
C ALA A 10 -15.77 -0.02 -45.79
N SER A 11 -15.61 -1.32 -45.99
CA SER A 11 -14.92 -2.20 -45.05
C SER A 11 -13.42 -1.88 -45.07
N VAL A 12 -12.88 -1.46 -43.93
CA VAL A 12 -11.43 -1.43 -43.69
C VAL A 12 -11.15 -2.46 -42.61
N GLU A 13 -10.71 -3.65 -43.01
CA GLU A 13 -10.15 -4.63 -42.09
C GLU A 13 -8.69 -4.26 -41.82
N PHE A 14 -8.41 -3.86 -40.58
CA PHE A 14 -7.05 -3.63 -40.14
C PHE A 14 -6.61 -4.84 -39.32
N VAL A 15 -5.94 -5.80 -40.00
CA VAL A 15 -5.23 -6.90 -39.35
C VAL A 15 -3.97 -6.34 -38.71
N ILE A 16 -4.03 -6.03 -37.41
CA ILE A 16 -2.83 -5.74 -36.62
C ILE A 16 -2.25 -7.08 -36.18
N THR A 17 -1.25 -7.57 -36.90
CA THR A 17 -0.35 -8.61 -36.41
C THR A 17 0.48 -8.01 -35.27
N THR A 18 0.22 -8.42 -34.02
CA THR A 18 1.09 -8.11 -32.89
C THR A 18 2.15 -9.20 -32.76
N PRO A 19 3.46 -8.94 -32.92
CA PRO A 19 4.47 -9.91 -32.53
C PRO A 19 4.53 -9.99 -31.00
N GLY A 20 4.46 -11.22 -30.50
CA GLY A 20 4.40 -11.54 -29.09
C GLY A 20 5.55 -10.96 -28.28
N PHE A 21 5.18 -10.29 -27.20
CA PHE A 21 6.01 -10.16 -26.01
C PHE A 21 5.23 -10.82 -24.87
N LEU A 22 5.51 -12.09 -24.62
CA LEU A 22 5.16 -12.70 -23.34
C LEU A 22 6.38 -12.50 -22.44
N PRO A 23 6.38 -11.53 -21.50
CA PRO A 23 7.34 -11.62 -20.42
C PRO A 23 7.01 -12.91 -19.67
N ALA A 24 8.02 -13.76 -19.49
CA ALA A 24 7.93 -14.86 -18.55
C ALA A 24 7.72 -14.23 -17.17
N ALA A 25 6.46 -14.13 -16.75
CA ALA A 25 6.11 -13.71 -15.41
C ALA A 25 6.62 -14.80 -14.47
N ALA A 26 7.81 -14.59 -13.90
CA ALA A 26 8.20 -15.28 -12.68
C ALA A 26 7.05 -15.08 -11.71
N THR A 27 6.38 -16.15 -11.30
CA THR A 27 5.34 -16.13 -10.27
C THR A 27 6.01 -15.86 -8.93
N ARG A 28 6.54 -14.65 -8.75
CA ARG A 28 6.79 -14.09 -7.42
C ARG A 28 5.42 -14.08 -6.76
N SER A 29 5.28 -14.81 -5.66
CA SER A 29 4.08 -14.78 -4.83
C SER A 29 3.74 -13.32 -4.55
N ALA A 30 2.75 -12.80 -5.26
CA ALA A 30 2.29 -11.44 -5.11
C ALA A 30 1.54 -11.41 -3.79
N VAL A 31 2.11 -10.74 -2.80
CA VAL A 31 1.34 -10.39 -1.60
C VAL A 31 0.17 -9.52 -2.09
N PRO A 32 -1.07 -9.79 -1.68
CA PRO A 32 -2.20 -8.99 -2.13
C PRO A 32 -1.97 -7.52 -1.78
N ALA A 33 -2.32 -6.61 -2.70
CA ALA A 33 -2.15 -5.17 -2.51
C ALA A 33 -2.94 -4.62 -1.30
N MET A 34 -3.94 -5.35 -0.84
CA MET A 34 -4.72 -5.03 0.35
C MET A 34 -4.90 -6.27 1.21
N VAL A 35 -4.86 -6.11 2.53
CA VAL A 35 -5.06 -7.18 3.51
C VAL A 35 -6.14 -6.81 4.51
N SER A 36 -6.86 -7.79 5.03
CA SER A 36 -7.86 -7.57 6.07
C SER A 36 -7.21 -7.41 7.44
N THR A 37 -7.95 -6.83 8.38
CA THR A 37 -7.59 -6.79 9.81
C THR A 37 -7.42 -8.19 10.40
N GLN A 38 -8.21 -9.16 9.95
CA GLN A 38 -8.03 -10.56 10.34
C GLN A 38 -6.70 -11.13 9.85
N TRP A 39 -6.38 -10.93 8.57
CA TRP A 39 -5.12 -11.41 7.99
C TRP A 39 -3.92 -10.84 8.75
N LEU A 40 -3.91 -9.53 9.02
CA LEU A 40 -2.81 -8.91 9.76
C LEU A 40 -2.71 -9.47 11.18
N CYS A 41 -3.84 -9.69 11.85
CA CYS A 41 -3.89 -10.29 13.19
C CYS A 41 -3.29 -11.70 13.22
N ASP A 42 -3.58 -12.52 12.20
CA ASP A 42 -3.09 -13.89 12.10
C ASP A 42 -1.57 -13.97 11.83
N HIS A 43 -0.95 -12.86 11.40
CA HIS A 43 0.47 -12.79 11.04
C HIS A 43 1.29 -11.85 11.94
N LEU A 44 0.73 -11.37 13.05
CA LEU A 44 1.47 -10.55 14.02
C LEU A 44 2.70 -11.31 14.53
N GLY A 45 3.82 -10.60 14.68
CA GLY A 45 5.07 -11.17 15.16
C GLY A 45 5.85 -11.99 14.13
N SER A 46 5.49 -11.95 12.85
CA SER A 46 6.29 -12.59 11.80
C SER A 46 7.64 -11.88 11.60
N ASP A 47 8.74 -12.64 11.63
CA ASP A 47 10.11 -12.14 11.41
C ASP A 47 10.35 -11.52 10.02
N THR A 48 9.45 -11.80 9.07
CA THR A 48 9.54 -11.30 7.69
C THR A 48 8.51 -10.22 7.38
N MET A 49 7.90 -9.64 8.41
CA MET A 49 6.87 -8.60 8.28
C MET A 49 7.25 -7.31 8.98
N VAL A 50 6.99 -6.20 8.31
CA VAL A 50 7.11 -4.86 8.88
C VAL A 50 5.75 -4.17 8.80
N ILE A 51 5.28 -3.63 9.92
CA ILE A 51 4.01 -2.91 9.99
C ILE A 51 4.33 -1.42 10.08
N LEU A 52 3.75 -0.61 9.20
CA LEU A 52 3.99 0.84 9.16
C LEU A 52 2.71 1.62 9.49
N ASP A 53 2.84 2.52 10.46
CA ASP A 53 1.81 3.47 10.87
C ASP A 53 1.98 4.80 10.15
N ALA A 54 1.08 5.06 9.21
CA ALA A 54 1.04 6.26 8.38
C ALA A 54 0.03 7.31 8.87
N ARG A 55 -0.55 7.15 10.07
CA ARG A 55 -1.57 8.09 10.59
C ARG A 55 -1.03 9.52 10.75
N GLY A 56 0.25 9.67 11.04
CA GLY A 56 0.94 10.96 11.17
C GLY A 56 1.44 11.55 9.85
N PHE A 57 1.33 10.83 8.73
CA PHE A 57 1.91 11.28 7.46
C PHE A 57 1.24 12.57 6.97
N GLY A 58 2.06 13.60 6.72
CA GLY A 58 1.59 14.92 6.26
C GLY A 58 0.91 15.77 7.34
N LEU A 59 0.92 15.31 8.59
CA LEU A 59 0.45 16.07 9.75
C LEU A 59 1.63 16.73 10.49
N PRO A 60 1.40 17.85 11.20
CA PRO A 60 2.42 18.40 12.09
C PRO A 60 2.73 17.45 13.26
N ASP A 61 3.97 17.51 13.75
CA ASP A 61 4.53 16.56 14.71
C ASP A 61 3.79 16.52 16.06
N ASP A 62 3.01 17.57 16.38
CA ASP A 62 2.28 17.77 17.63
C ASP A 62 0.88 17.12 17.68
N LEU A 63 0.45 16.43 16.62
CA LEU A 63 -0.79 15.63 16.65
C LEU A 63 -0.55 14.29 17.36
N SER A 64 -0.36 14.40 18.68
CA SER A 64 0.08 13.37 19.62
C SER A 64 -0.90 12.22 19.82
N GLU A 65 -2.20 12.42 19.60
CA GLU A 65 -3.22 11.39 19.86
C GLU A 65 -3.09 10.17 18.94
N ALA A 66 -2.68 10.39 17.68
CA ALA A 66 -2.42 9.30 16.73
C ALA A 66 -1.25 8.40 17.18
N ARG A 67 -0.44 8.85 18.14
CA ARG A 67 0.73 8.14 18.64
C ARG A 67 0.50 7.50 20.00
N CYS A 68 -0.67 7.59 20.63
CA CYS A 68 -0.87 6.99 21.96
C CYS A 68 -0.91 5.45 21.91
N THR A 69 -1.57 4.90 20.89
CA THR A 69 -1.72 3.46 20.68
C THR A 69 -1.51 3.10 19.23
N ARG A 70 -0.89 1.96 18.94
CA ARG A 70 -0.60 1.46 17.58
C ARG A 70 -0.81 -0.04 17.47
N ILE A 71 -0.81 -0.57 16.25
CA ILE A 71 -0.80 -2.03 16.05
C ILE A 71 0.53 -2.57 16.65
N PRO A 72 0.53 -3.73 17.33
CA PRO A 72 1.73 -4.30 17.93
C PRO A 72 2.88 -4.45 16.91
N GLY A 73 4.07 -4.01 17.31
CA GLY A 73 5.26 -4.01 16.43
C GLY A 73 5.24 -3.01 15.27
N ALA A 74 4.23 -2.15 15.15
CA ALA A 74 4.22 -1.11 14.12
C ALA A 74 5.27 -0.02 14.35
N LEU A 75 5.92 0.40 13.26
CA LEU A 75 6.87 1.52 13.20
C LEU A 75 6.17 2.74 12.61
N PHE A 76 6.54 3.95 13.07
CA PHE A 76 5.99 5.18 12.50
C PHE A 76 6.59 5.49 11.12
N ALA A 77 5.72 5.79 10.16
CA ALA A 77 6.05 6.21 8.80
C ALA A 77 5.44 7.59 8.52
N ASP A 78 5.90 8.61 9.23
CA ASP A 78 5.42 10.00 9.12
C ASP A 78 6.09 10.78 7.98
N ARG A 79 7.31 10.40 7.61
CA ARG A 79 8.12 11.07 6.58
C ARG A 79 8.81 10.04 5.70
N ILE A 80 8.77 10.28 4.39
CA ILE A 80 9.54 9.51 3.41
C ILE A 80 10.35 10.46 2.54
N SER A 81 11.55 10.03 2.16
CA SER A 81 12.36 10.75 1.18
C SER A 81 11.91 10.40 -0.24
N VAL A 82 11.95 11.40 -1.13
CA VAL A 82 11.81 11.18 -2.59
C VAL A 82 13.16 10.95 -3.29
N ASP A 83 14.27 11.15 -2.57
CA ASP A 83 15.60 10.74 -3.04
C ASP A 83 15.76 9.22 -2.86
N ALA A 84 16.10 8.53 -3.95
CA ALA A 84 16.16 7.06 -3.98
C ALA A 84 17.15 6.50 -2.96
N ALA A 85 18.36 7.07 -2.87
CA ALA A 85 19.38 6.57 -1.97
C ALA A 85 18.97 6.75 -0.50
N ALA A 86 18.37 7.89 -0.16
CA ALA A 86 17.81 8.13 1.16
C ALA A 86 16.60 7.22 1.46
N PHE A 87 15.76 6.93 0.47
CA PHE A 87 14.64 6.00 0.62
C PHE A 87 15.11 4.59 0.93
N HIS A 88 16.10 4.07 0.19
CA HIS A 88 16.66 2.74 0.46
C HIS A 88 17.31 2.66 1.84
N ARG A 89 18.09 3.66 2.26
CA ARG A 89 18.66 3.69 3.63
C ARG A 89 17.59 3.72 4.72
N MET A 90 16.51 4.48 4.52
CA MET A 90 15.37 4.52 5.44
C MET A 90 14.70 3.15 5.51
N ALA A 91 14.43 2.51 4.38
CA ALA A 91 13.82 1.19 4.33
C ALA A 91 14.68 0.12 5.03
N GLU A 92 16.00 0.15 4.82
CA GLU A 92 16.96 -0.72 5.53
C GLU A 92 16.92 -0.49 7.04
N HIS A 93 16.88 0.77 7.49
CA HIS A 93 16.79 1.11 8.92
C HIS A 93 15.47 0.63 9.55
N LEU A 94 14.39 0.58 8.78
CA LEU A 94 13.10 0.02 9.18
C LEU A 94 13.04 -1.52 9.09
N GLY A 95 14.15 -2.19 8.74
CA GLY A 95 14.21 -3.65 8.59
C GLY A 95 13.53 -4.18 7.32
N ILE A 96 13.20 -3.30 6.37
CA ILE A 96 12.54 -3.68 5.11
C ILE A 96 13.61 -4.20 4.14
N THR A 97 13.79 -5.52 4.15
CA THR A 97 14.70 -6.24 3.25
C THR A 97 13.96 -6.76 2.01
N SER A 98 14.69 -7.35 1.04
CA SER A 98 14.12 -7.85 -0.22
C SER A 98 13.04 -8.93 -0.07
N GLY A 99 13.02 -9.64 1.07
CA GLY A 99 12.00 -10.64 1.41
C GLY A 99 10.89 -10.13 2.31
N ALA A 100 11.02 -8.92 2.85
CA ALA A 100 10.05 -8.39 3.81
C ALA A 100 8.69 -8.15 3.17
N THR A 101 7.64 -8.42 3.93
CA THR A 101 6.27 -8.04 3.62
C THR A 101 5.92 -6.81 4.43
N VAL A 102 5.56 -5.72 3.77
CA VAL A 102 5.22 -4.46 4.44
C VAL A 102 3.70 -4.31 4.48
N VAL A 103 3.14 -4.06 5.65
CA VAL A 103 1.72 -3.71 5.80
C VAL A 103 1.62 -2.28 6.30
N VAL A 104 1.03 -1.40 5.49
CA VAL A 104 0.84 0.00 5.83
C VAL A 104 -0.60 0.24 6.23
N TYR A 105 -0.82 0.94 7.33
CA TYR A 105 -2.14 1.40 7.74
C TYR A 105 -2.11 2.88 8.06
N ASP A 106 -3.27 3.52 7.95
CA ASP A 106 -3.46 4.91 8.32
C ASP A 106 -4.77 5.05 9.13
N ARG A 107 -5.27 6.28 9.19
CA ARG A 107 -6.52 6.63 9.87
C ARG A 107 -7.76 6.13 9.12
N ALA A 108 -7.59 5.41 8.01
CA ALA A 108 -8.52 5.28 6.90
C ALA A 108 -8.92 6.69 6.40
N SER A 109 -8.62 7.04 5.15
CA SER A 109 -8.95 8.39 4.68
C SER A 109 -10.45 8.69 4.78
N ASP A 110 -10.72 9.74 5.53
CA ASP A 110 -11.77 10.74 5.43
C ASP A 110 -12.34 10.94 4.01
N THR A 111 -13.46 10.25 3.73
CA THR A 111 -14.69 10.74 3.08
C THR A 111 -14.62 11.53 1.76
N THR A 112 -13.46 11.77 1.18
CA THR A 112 -13.26 12.55 -0.04
C THR A 112 -13.11 11.60 -1.21
N PRO A 113 -14.14 11.42 -2.06
CA PRO A 113 -14.05 10.54 -3.21
C PRO A 113 -12.87 10.98 -4.10
N GLY A 114 -11.97 10.05 -4.41
CA GLY A 114 -10.84 10.29 -5.32
C GLY A 114 -9.53 10.75 -4.67
N ALA A 115 -9.46 10.94 -3.34
CA ALA A 115 -8.19 11.18 -2.67
C ALA A 115 -7.56 9.84 -2.23
N ALA A 116 -6.31 9.59 -2.67
CA ALA A 116 -5.53 8.47 -2.14
C ALA A 116 -5.28 8.68 -0.64
N SER A 117 -5.40 7.62 0.16
CA SER A 117 -5.08 7.67 1.58
C SER A 117 -3.54 7.75 1.78
N PRO A 118 -3.05 8.22 2.94
CA PRO A 118 -1.62 8.17 3.25
C PRO A 118 -1.00 6.78 3.09
N ALA A 119 -1.68 5.72 3.51
CA ALA A 119 -1.22 4.35 3.34
C ALA A 119 -1.09 3.96 1.86
N GLN A 120 -2.04 4.36 1.02
CA GLN A 120 -1.97 4.12 -0.43
C GLN A 120 -0.81 4.90 -1.08
N ARG A 121 -0.60 6.17 -0.71
CA ARG A 121 0.55 6.95 -1.20
C ARG A 121 1.88 6.30 -0.86
N LEU A 122 2.00 5.78 0.37
CA LEU A 122 3.19 5.05 0.78
C LEU A 122 3.37 3.78 -0.05
N GLN A 123 2.32 2.96 -0.20
CA GLN A 123 2.36 1.77 -1.05
C GLN A 123 2.86 2.09 -2.46
N GLU A 124 2.29 3.12 -3.11
CA GLU A 124 2.71 3.56 -4.45
C GLU A 124 4.17 4.03 -4.45
N THR A 125 4.61 4.75 -3.42
CA THR A 125 6.00 5.21 -3.29
C THR A 125 6.96 4.03 -3.13
N PHE A 126 6.63 3.05 -2.30
CA PHE A 126 7.42 1.82 -2.16
C PHE A 126 7.54 1.07 -3.50
N ALA A 127 6.45 1.00 -4.28
CA ALA A 127 6.46 0.39 -5.59
C ALA A 127 7.38 1.13 -6.58
N ILE A 128 7.39 2.47 -6.58
CA ILE A 128 8.31 3.29 -7.40
C ILE A 128 9.78 2.95 -7.10
N PHE A 129 10.11 2.66 -5.85
CA PHE A 129 11.46 2.28 -5.42
C PHE A 129 11.73 0.76 -5.45
N GLY A 130 10.86 -0.03 -6.07
CA GLY A 130 11.09 -1.46 -6.33
C GLY A 130 10.67 -2.42 -5.21
N TYR A 131 9.96 -1.93 -4.17
CA TYR A 131 9.39 -2.78 -3.13
C TYR A 131 7.99 -3.24 -3.55
N GLU A 132 7.88 -4.49 -3.98
CA GLU A 132 6.63 -5.03 -4.55
C GLU A 132 5.71 -5.68 -3.50
N ARG A 133 6.23 -6.02 -2.32
CA ARG A 133 5.50 -6.76 -1.27
C ARG A 133 4.91 -5.81 -0.23
N VAL A 134 4.12 -4.83 -0.69
CA VAL A 134 3.54 -3.80 0.18
C VAL A 134 2.02 -3.82 0.08
N SER A 135 1.37 -4.00 1.23
CA SER A 135 -0.09 -4.13 1.36
C SER A 135 -0.67 -2.99 2.18
N VAL A 136 -1.87 -2.54 1.83
CA VAL A 136 -2.65 -1.59 2.64
C VAL A 136 -3.63 -2.35 3.53
N LEU A 137 -3.70 -1.97 4.82
CA LEU A 137 -4.68 -2.52 5.75
C LEU A 137 -6.08 -1.96 5.46
N VAL A 138 -7.00 -2.83 5.05
CA VAL A 138 -8.39 -2.46 4.75
C VAL A 138 -9.08 -1.95 6.02
N GLY A 139 -9.57 -0.71 5.97
CA GLY A 139 -10.25 -0.06 7.10
C GLY A 139 -9.31 0.58 8.13
N GLY A 140 -7.99 0.48 7.93
CA GLY A 140 -6.98 1.15 8.73
C GLY A 140 -7.05 0.84 10.23
N PHE A 141 -6.47 1.74 11.03
CA PHE A 141 -6.52 1.65 12.49
C PHE A 141 -7.94 1.72 13.09
N PRO A 142 -8.89 2.52 12.58
CA PRO A 142 -10.23 2.57 13.15
C PRO A 142 -10.93 1.21 13.13
N LYS A 143 -10.84 0.47 12.02
CA LYS A 143 -11.42 -0.88 11.93
C LYS A 143 -10.70 -1.86 12.85
N TRP A 144 -9.36 -1.79 12.91
CA TRP A 144 -8.57 -2.60 13.85
C TRP A 144 -9.05 -2.43 15.29
N ASN A 145 -9.22 -1.17 15.71
CA ASN A 145 -9.67 -0.82 17.06
C ASN A 145 -11.14 -1.20 17.29
N ALA A 146 -12.02 -1.01 16.30
CA ALA A 146 -13.44 -1.37 16.39
C ALA A 146 -13.69 -2.89 16.46
N GLU A 147 -12.71 -3.70 16.06
CA GLU A 147 -12.74 -5.16 16.17
C GLU A 147 -12.06 -5.67 17.46
N ASP A 148 -11.79 -4.78 18.43
CA ASP A 148 -11.16 -5.09 19.73
C ASP A 148 -9.84 -5.87 19.60
N ARG A 149 -9.06 -5.57 18.56
CA ARG A 149 -7.78 -6.24 18.31
C ARG A 149 -6.66 -5.68 19.19
N PRO A 150 -5.60 -6.46 19.46
CA PRO A 150 -4.50 -6.01 20.32
C PRO A 150 -3.87 -4.71 19.85
N VAL A 151 -3.50 -3.84 20.80
CA VAL A 151 -2.78 -2.58 20.55
C VAL A 151 -1.62 -2.45 21.53
N GLU A 152 -0.60 -1.71 21.13
CA GLU A 152 0.57 -1.39 21.94
C GLU A 152 0.59 0.10 22.25
N ALA A 153 0.96 0.47 23.49
CA ALA A 153 1.23 1.86 23.83
C ALA A 153 2.54 2.28 23.15
N ALA A 154 2.56 3.43 22.46
CA ALA A 154 3.77 3.77 21.70
C ALA A 154 5.01 4.08 22.56
N ALA A 155 4.84 4.25 23.87
CA ALA A 155 5.94 4.45 24.82
C ALA A 155 6.75 3.16 25.09
N ASP A 156 6.22 1.98 24.77
CA ASP A 156 6.82 0.70 25.19
C ASP A 156 7.95 0.19 24.27
N SER A 157 8.18 0.78 23.08
CA SER A 157 9.22 0.34 22.13
C SER A 157 10.50 1.19 22.10
N ALA A 158 10.66 2.17 23.00
CA ALA A 158 11.91 2.94 23.09
C ALA A 158 13.03 2.22 23.90
N ALA A 159 12.85 0.96 24.26
CA ALA A 159 13.70 0.26 25.23
C ALA A 159 14.39 -1.03 24.73
N ALA A 160 14.53 -1.25 23.42
CA ALA A 160 15.27 -2.40 22.89
C ALA A 160 16.36 -1.97 21.91
#